data_AF-A0A1Z9Q6G5-F1
#
_entry.id   AF-A0A1Z9Q6G5-F1
#
_cell.length_a   1.000
_cell.length_b   1.000
_cell.length_c   1.000
_cell.angle_alpha   90.00
_cell.angle_beta   90.00
_cell.angle_gamma   90.00
#
_symmetry.space_group_name_H-M   'P 1'
#
loop_
_entity.id
_entity.type
_entity.pdbx_description
1 polymer ?
#
loop_
_entity_poly.entity_id
_entity_poly.type
_entity_poly.pdbx_seq_one_letter_code
_entity_poly.pdbx_strand_id
1 'polypeptide(L)' 'MIVHDEQGGTVFTIHAPDAEVVELTARFGGDHERTLAMRRCGDGGWRLRLHPGLHCTTYRFRVDGRFLADQGQREAI' A
#
# COMPACT_ATOMS: atom_id res chain seq x y z
N MET A 1 -4.72 5.02 -3.57
CA MET A 1 -5.36 4.52 -4.81
C MET A 1 -4.72 3.21 -5.22
N ILE A 2 -5.48 2.30 -5.81
CA ILE A 2 -4.96 1.07 -6.42
C ILE A 2 -5.08 1.21 -7.93
N VAL A 3 -4.01 0.89 -8.64
CA VAL A 3 -3.96 0.93 -10.11
C VAL A 3 -3.41 -0.40 -10.61
N HIS A 4 -4.00 -0.98 -11.65
CA HIS A 4 -3.39 -2.11 -12.34
C HIS A 4 -2.45 -1.59 -13.42
N ASP A 5 -1.23 -2.10 -13.43
CA ASP A 5 -0.23 -1.81 -14.46
C ASP A 5 -0.51 -2.62 -15.73
N GLU A 6 -0.01 -2.15 -16.87
CA GLU A 6 -0.12 -2.79 -18.19
C GLU A 6 0.39 -4.25 -18.23
N GLN A 7 1.27 -4.63 -17.31
CA GLN A 7 1.77 -6.01 -17.17
C GLN A 7 0.95 -6.86 -16.18
N GLY A 8 -0.21 -6.38 -15.72
CA GLY A 8 -1.10 -7.08 -14.78
C GLY A 8 -0.68 -7.00 -13.31
N GLY A 9 0.32 -6.19 -12.97
CA GLY A 9 0.74 -5.98 -11.59
C GLY A 9 -0.17 -4.99 -10.85
N THR A 10 -0.36 -5.18 -9.55
CA THR A 10 -1.12 -4.23 -8.72
C THR A 10 -0.20 -3.17 -8.13
N VAL A 11 -0.52 -1.89 -8.35
CA VAL A 11 0.22 -0.74 -7.83
C VAL A 11 -0.59 -0.06 -6.74
N PHE A 12 -0.01 0.03 -5.55
CA PHE A 12 -0.54 0.77 -4.42
C PHE A 12 0.11 2.14 -4.38
N THR A 13 -0.71 3.18 -4.24
CA THR A 13 -0.23 4.55 -4.08
C THR A 13 -0.93 5.25 -2.91
N ILE A 14 -0.17 6.08 -2.19
CA ILE A 14 -0.68 6.97 -1.15
C ILE A 14 0.11 8.29 -1.18
N HIS A 15 -0.55 9.40 -0.87
CA HIS A 15 0.10 10.68 -0.67
C HIS A 15 0.33 10.88 0.83
N ALA A 16 1.60 10.98 1.23
CA ALA A 16 2.02 11.17 2.61
C ALA A 16 3.34 11.98 2.61
N PRO A 17 3.25 13.30 2.34
CA PRO A 17 4.43 14.14 2.11
C PRO A 17 5.33 14.25 3.34
N ASP A 18 4.73 14.30 4.52
CA ASP A 18 5.40 14.40 5.82
C ASP A 18 5.85 13.05 6.40
N ALA A 19 5.56 11.94 5.72
CA ALA A 19 5.96 10.62 6.20
C ALA A 19 7.46 10.38 6.00
N GLU A 20 8.11 9.81 7.01
CA GLU A 20 9.49 9.31 6.88
C GLU A 20 9.51 7.90 6.29
N VAL A 21 8.56 7.06 6.69
CA VAL A 21 8.40 5.68 6.24
C VAL A 21 6.93 5.38 5.96
N VAL A 22 6.69 4.71 4.83
CA VAL A 22 5.39 4.14 4.51
C VAL A 22 5.54 2.67 4.15
N GLU A 23 4.74 1.82 4.79
CA GLU A 23 4.70 0.38 4.57
C GLU A 23 3.29 -0.06 4.20
N LEU A 24 3.19 -1.12 3.40
CA LEU A 24 1.95 -1.82 3.10
C LEU A 24 1.99 -3.18 3.79
N THR A 25 1.11 -3.39 4.75
CA THR A 25 0.84 -4.71 5.32
C THR A 25 -0.30 -5.34 4.52
N ALA A 26 -0.01 -6.44 3.81
CA ALA A 26 -0.96 -7.11 2.95
C ALA A 26 -1.00 -8.63 3.20
N ARG A 27 -2.18 -9.22 3.05
CA ARG A 27 -2.44 -10.65 3.20
C ARG A 27 -2.52 -11.31 1.82
N PHE A 28 -1.64 -12.26 1.56
CA PHE A 28 -1.47 -12.95 0.28
C PHE A 28 -1.94 -14.41 0.38
N GLY A 29 -3.19 -14.68 0.00
CA GLY A 29 -3.76 -16.04 -0.06
C GLY A 29 -3.72 -16.82 1.27
N GLY A 30 -4.86 -16.98 1.94
CA GLY A 30 -4.92 -17.65 3.24
C GLY A 30 -4.59 -16.73 4.41
N ASP A 31 -3.66 -17.14 5.30
CA ASP A 31 -3.31 -16.43 6.55
C ASP A 31 -1.93 -15.72 6.52
N HIS A 32 -1.25 -15.72 5.36
CA HIS A 32 0.09 -15.15 5.26
C HIS A 32 0.06 -13.63 5.08
N GLU A 33 0.30 -12.92 6.17
CA GLU A 33 0.53 -11.48 6.17
C GLU A 33 2.00 -11.14 5.91
N ARG A 34 2.23 -10.08 5.15
CA ARG A 34 3.56 -9.52 4.87
C ARG A 34 3.50 -8.01 4.92
N THR A 35 4.54 -7.41 5.51
CA THR A 35 4.76 -5.95 5.48
C THR A 35 5.83 -5.63 4.46
N LEU A 36 5.52 -4.71 3.56
CA LEU A 36 6.33 -4.33 2.41
C LEU A 36 6.60 -2.83 2.44
N ALA A 37 7.86 -2.42 2.42
CA ALA A 37 8.22 -1.01 2.35
C ALA A 37 7.79 -0.40 1.01
N MET A 38 7.15 0.77 1.05
CA MET A 38 6.80 1.53 -0.15
C MET A 38 7.97 2.41 -0.57
N ARG A 39 8.07 2.66 -1.88
CA ARG A 39 9.06 3.57 -2.44
C ARG A 39 8.51 4.99 -2.47
N ARG A 40 9.23 5.95 -1.89
CA ARG A 40 8.93 7.38 -2.03
C ARG A 40 9.09 7.80 -3.50
N CYS A 41 8.08 8.48 -4.02
CA CYS A 41 8.02 9.11 -5.31
C CYS A 41 8.06 10.64 -5.09
N GLY A 42 8.34 11.41 -6.14
CA GLY A 42 8.31 12.88 -6.06
C GLY A 42 6.96 13.40 -5.54
N ASP A 43 6.98 14.62 -5.00
CA ASP A 43 5.80 15.33 -4.49
C ASP A 43 5.12 14.69 -3.26
N GLY A 44 5.86 13.88 -2.49
CA GLY A 44 5.31 13.24 -1.28
C GLY A 44 4.42 12.02 -1.55
N GLY A 45 4.41 11.53 -2.79
CA GLY A 45 3.78 10.28 -3.14
C GLY A 45 4.59 9.07 -2.68
N TRP A 46 3.92 7.98 -2.38
CA TRP A 46 4.52 6.69 -2.06
C TRP A 46 3.90 5.63 -2.95
N ARG A 47 4.71 4.72 -3.49
CA ARG A 47 4.23 3.65 -4.37
C ARG A 47 4.86 2.29 -4.06
N LEU A 48 4.06 1.24 -4.20
CA LEU A 48 4.52 -0.14 -4.19
C LEU A 48 3.85 -0.89 -5.33
N ARG A 49 4.64 -1.58 -6.14
CA ARG A 49 4.15 -2.44 -7.23
C ARG A 49 4.34 -3.89 -6.82
N LEU A 50 3.26 -4.63 -6.77
CA LEU A 50 3.28 -6.08 -6.63
C LEU A 50 3.48 -6.74 -7.99
N HIS A 51 4.10 -7.91 -7.97
CA HIS A 51 4.22 -8.73 -9.18
C HIS A 51 2.84 -9.21 -9.63
N PRO A 52 2.60 -9.38 -10.94
CA PRO A 52 1.31 -9.83 -11.47
C PRO A 52 0.84 -11.20 -10.96
N GLY A 53 1.74 -12.03 -10.44
CA GLY A 53 1.39 -13.30 -9.79
C GLY A 53 1.03 -13.19 -8.30
N LEU A 54 1.12 -11.99 -7.71
CA LEU A 54 0.84 -11.74 -6.29
C LEU A 54 -0.50 -11.03 -6.15
N HIS A 55 -1.49 -11.75 -5.64
CA HIS A 55 -2.79 -11.18 -5.28
C HIS A 55 -2.92 -11.11 -3.76
N CYS A 56 -3.33 -9.96 -3.26
CA CYS A 56 -3.69 -9.78 -1.85
C CYS A 56 -5.20 -9.54 -1.70
N THR A 57 -5.79 -10.09 -0.66
CA THR A 57 -7.23 -9.95 -0.35
C THR A 57 -7.51 -8.84 0.65
N THR A 58 -6.53 -8.49 1.48
CA THR A 58 -6.64 -7.47 2.52
C THR A 58 -5.33 -6.73 2.62
N TYR A 59 -5.40 -5.42 2.81
CA TYR A 59 -4.21 -4.58 2.93
C TYR A 59 -4.47 -3.38 3.85
N ARG A 60 -3.40 -2.89 4.49
CA ARG A 60 -3.40 -1.71 5.37
C ARG A 60 -2.10 -0.93 5.15
N PHE A 61 -2.22 0.37 5.03
CA PHE A 61 -1.07 1.27 5.01
C PHE A 61 -0.63 1.61 6.43
N ARG A 62 0.68 1.57 6.67
CA ARG A 62 1.32 2.00 7.91
C ARG A 62 2.23 3.19 7.59
N VAL A 63 1.92 4.35 8.14
CA VAL A 63 2.67 5.58 7.97
C VAL A 63 3.33 5.90 9.30
N ASP A 64 4.65 6.01 9.31
CA ASP A 64 5.42 6.34 10.52
C ASP A 64 5.07 5.44 11.73
N GLY A 65 4.92 4.14 11.46
CA GLY A 65 4.58 3.16 12.48
C GLY A 65 3.09 3.08 12.88
N ARG A 66 2.20 3.93 12.34
CA ARG A 66 0.75 3.94 12.62
C ARG A 66 -0.09 3.47 11.42
N PHE A 67 -1.08 2.63 11.66
CA PHE A 67 -1.98 2.18 10.59
C PHE A 67 -3.03 3.25 10.25
N LEU A 68 -3.20 3.57 8.97
CA LEU A 68 -4.24 4.51 8.52
C LEU A 68 -5.67 4.02 8.80
N ALA A 69 -5.89 2.70 8.86
CA ALA A 69 -7.20 2.13 9.20
C ALA A 69 -7.59 2.38 10.68
N ASP A 70 -6.60 2.58 11.56
CA ASP A 70 -6.85 3.04 12.94
C ASP A 70 -7.31 4.50 12.96
N GLN A 71 -6.93 5.25 11.93
CA GLN A 71 -7.28 6.64 11.70
C GLN A 71 -8.50 6.77 10.78
N GLY A 72 -9.58 6.03 11.05
CA GLY A 72 -10.95 6.33 10.61
C GLY A 72 -11.16 6.75 9.14
N GLN A 73 -10.43 6.19 8.18
CA GLN A 73 -10.62 6.56 6.78
C GLN A 73 -11.81 5.80 6.19
N ARG A 74 -12.97 6.45 6.24
CA ARG A 74 -14.12 6.19 5.36
C ARG A 74 -13.63 6.20 3.91
N GLU A 75 -13.94 5.11 3.21
CA GLU A 75 -13.70 4.99 1.77
C GLU A 75 -14.41 6.15 1.05
N ALA A 76 -13.63 7.01 0.40
CA ALA A 76 -14.13 7.87 -0.65
C ALA A 76 -13.86 7.16 -1.97
N ILE A 77 -14.89 6.52 -2.53
CA ILE A 77 -15.46 6.79 -3.86
C ILE A 77 -16.82 6.10 -3.98
#